data_AF-A0A8T5RYM8-F1
#
_entry.id   AF-A0A8T5RYM8-F1
#
_cell.length_a   1.000
_cell.length_b   1.000
_cell.length_c   1.000
_cell.angle_alpha   90.00
_cell.angle_beta   90.00
_cell.angle_gamma   90.00
#
_symmetry.space_group_name_H-M   'P 1'
#
loop_
_entity.id
_entity.type
_entity.pdbx_description
1 polymer ?
#
loop_
_entity_poly.entity_id
_entity_poly.type
_entity_poly.pdbx_seq_one_letter_code
_entity_poly.pdbx_strand_id
1 'polypeptide(L)'
;MARMHSRKKGKSGSTRPARLEKPAWVELSSEEVENEVVKLAKKGFSQSLIGVMLRDSHGVPLVKVVTGKSINQILKENDIVTPLPEDLTNLVKKALTLRKHLESNHKDLDSKKGLQRTESKIYRLIKYYKSKKVLEPDFKYDPVKIRTVVMR
;
A
#
# COMPACT_ATOMS: atom_id res chain seq x y z
N MET A 1 -10.95 5.82 -3.03
CA MET A 1 -10.47 6.59 -4.22
C MET A 1 -11.40 6.55 -5.43
N ALA A 2 -12.25 5.53 -5.62
CA ALA A 2 -13.12 5.42 -6.80
C ALA A 2 -13.99 6.67 -7.04
N ARG A 3 -14.50 7.30 -5.98
CA ARG A 3 -15.40 8.47 -6.07
C ARG A 3 -14.70 9.81 -6.36
N MET A 4 -13.39 9.90 -6.13
CA MET A 4 -12.64 11.16 -6.16
C MET A 4 -12.62 11.84 -7.53
N HIS A 5 -12.54 11.06 -8.62
CA HIS A 5 -12.51 11.58 -9.98
C HIS A 5 -13.63 11.04 -10.88
N SER A 6 -14.33 9.97 -10.48
CA SER A 6 -15.37 9.35 -11.30
C SER A 6 -16.77 9.90 -11.04
N ARG A 7 -16.99 10.63 -9.92
CA ARG A 7 -18.31 11.11 -9.45
C ARG A 7 -19.37 10.01 -9.26
N LYS A 8 -19.01 8.73 -9.33
CA LYS A 8 -19.93 7.60 -9.12
C LYS A 8 -20.28 7.39 -7.63
N LYS A 9 -21.39 6.68 -7.37
CA LYS A 9 -21.95 6.44 -6.02
C LYS A 9 -21.76 5.01 -5.48
N GLY A 10 -21.04 4.12 -6.19
CA GLY A 10 -20.84 2.74 -5.76
C GLY A 10 -20.17 2.64 -4.37
N LYS A 11 -20.66 1.69 -3.56
CA LYS A 11 -20.12 1.34 -2.24
C LYS A 11 -19.77 -0.14 -2.23
N SER A 12 -18.49 -0.44 -2.17
CA SER A 12 -17.95 -1.79 -2.02
C SER A 12 -16.79 -1.72 -1.04
N GLY A 13 -16.85 -2.50 0.03
CA GLY A 13 -15.82 -2.53 1.07
C GLY A 13 -16.00 -3.76 1.94
N SER A 14 -14.93 -4.18 2.60
CA SER A 14 -14.98 -5.31 3.52
C SER A 14 -15.65 -4.88 4.83
N THR A 15 -16.59 -5.69 5.31
CA THR A 15 -17.13 -5.58 6.67
C THR A 15 -16.20 -6.36 7.61
N ARG A 16 -15.69 -5.70 8.65
CA ARG A 16 -14.82 -6.36 9.62
C ARG A 16 -15.61 -7.36 10.47
N PRO A 17 -14.98 -8.40 11.04
CA PRO A 17 -15.60 -9.25 12.04
C PRO A 17 -16.18 -8.41 13.19
N ALA A 18 -17.37 -8.78 13.66
CA ALA A 18 -18.08 -8.02 14.68
C ALA A 18 -17.35 -8.04 16.04
N ARG A 19 -16.71 -9.17 16.37
CA ARG A 19 -15.89 -9.32 17.58
C ARG A 19 -14.42 -9.13 17.23
N LEU A 20 -13.73 -8.28 17.99
CA LEU A 20 -12.30 -7.99 17.84
C LEU A 20 -11.47 -8.80 18.83
N GLU A 21 -11.79 -10.09 18.96
CA GLU A 21 -11.14 -11.04 19.86
C GLU A 21 -10.50 -12.16 19.04
N LYS A 22 -9.43 -12.74 19.57
CA LYS A 22 -8.77 -13.88 18.92
C LYS A 22 -9.80 -15.04 18.82
N PRO A 23 -10.11 -15.53 17.61
CA PRO A 23 -11.02 -16.66 17.48
C PRO A 23 -10.42 -17.92 18.09
N ALA A 24 -11.26 -18.78 18.68
CA ALA A 24 -10.82 -20.02 19.33
C ALA A 24 -10.12 -21.01 18.37
N TRP A 25 -10.47 -20.97 17.08
CA TRP A 25 -9.89 -21.83 16.04
C TRP A 25 -8.55 -21.32 15.49
N VAL A 26 -8.10 -20.12 15.89
CA VAL A 26 -6.77 -19.63 15.54
C VAL A 26 -5.82 -20.14 16.62
N GLU A 27 -5.14 -21.24 16.35
CA GLU A 27 -4.19 -21.84 17.30
C GLU A 27 -2.89 -21.02 17.40
N LEU A 28 -2.50 -20.36 16.30
CA LEU A 28 -1.26 -19.59 16.17
C LEU A 28 -1.04 -18.58 17.30
N SER A 29 0.16 -18.59 17.86
CA SER A 29 0.57 -17.61 18.88
C SER A 29 0.82 -16.23 18.25
N SER A 30 0.89 -15.18 19.08
CA SER A 30 1.23 -13.84 18.58
C SER A 30 2.60 -13.83 17.92
N GLU A 31 3.57 -14.52 18.52
CA GLU A 31 4.97 -14.56 18.06
C GLU A 31 5.10 -15.29 16.72
N GLU A 32 4.36 -16.39 16.53
CA GLU A 32 4.34 -17.13 15.27
C GLU A 32 3.80 -16.27 14.12
N VAL A 33 2.74 -15.50 14.39
CA VAL A 33 2.18 -14.57 13.39
C VAL A 33 3.16 -13.45 13.07
N GLU A 34 3.85 -12.88 14.06
CA GLU A 34 4.89 -11.87 13.83
C GLU A 34 6.03 -12.45 12.97
N ASN A 35 6.50 -13.66 13.28
CA ASN A 35 7.55 -14.35 12.54
C ASN A 35 7.16 -14.62 11.07
N GLU A 36 5.91 -15.06 10.82
CA GLU A 36 5.45 -15.29 9.45
C GLU A 36 5.29 -13.96 8.69
N VAL A 37 4.84 -12.88 9.34
CA VAL A 37 4.83 -11.52 8.74
C VAL A 37 6.23 -11.11 8.29
N VAL A 38 7.24 -11.27 9.17
CA VAL A 38 8.64 -10.92 8.89
C VAL A 38 9.18 -11.76 7.74
N LYS A 39 8.91 -13.06 7.74
CA LYS A 39 9.33 -13.99 6.68
C LYS A 39 8.72 -13.63 5.32
N LEU A 40 7.43 -13.30 5.27
CA LEU A 40 6.76 -12.88 4.04
C LEU A 40 7.28 -11.52 3.56
N ALA A 41 7.58 -10.60 4.46
CA ALA A 41 8.19 -9.31 4.11
C ALA A 41 9.60 -9.48 3.54
N LYS A 42 10.43 -10.36 4.12
CA LYS A 42 11.77 -10.70 3.58
C LYS A 42 11.70 -11.33 2.19
N LYS A 43 10.62 -12.06 1.88
CA LYS A 43 10.35 -12.57 0.51
C LYS A 43 9.93 -11.47 -0.49
N GLY A 44 9.73 -10.24 -0.03
CA GLY A 44 9.36 -9.10 -0.88
C GLY A 44 7.86 -8.90 -1.08
N PHE A 45 7.00 -9.58 -0.31
CA PHE A 45 5.55 -9.36 -0.39
C PHE A 45 5.16 -8.02 0.24
N SER A 46 4.14 -7.36 -0.33
CA SER A 46 3.65 -6.08 0.19
C SER A 46 2.79 -6.27 1.45
N GLN A 47 2.69 -5.25 2.30
CA GLN A 47 1.94 -5.32 3.56
C GLN A 47 0.47 -5.75 3.34
N SER A 48 -0.14 -5.24 2.27
CA SER A 48 -1.50 -5.60 1.87
C SER A 48 -1.61 -7.08 1.48
N LEU A 49 -0.64 -7.60 0.72
CA LEU A 49 -0.62 -9.02 0.31
C LEU A 49 -0.33 -9.95 1.48
N ILE A 50 0.54 -9.54 2.42
CA ILE A 50 0.82 -10.29 3.65
C ILE A 50 -0.48 -10.52 4.43
N GLY A 51 -1.30 -9.48 4.60
CA GLY A 51 -2.60 -9.61 5.27
C GLY A 51 -3.55 -10.57 4.56
N VAL A 52 -3.54 -10.61 3.22
CA VAL A 52 -4.37 -11.53 2.43
C VAL A 52 -3.88 -12.97 2.60
N MET A 53 -2.57 -13.23 2.51
CA MET A 53 -2.00 -14.57 2.68
C MET A 53 -2.22 -15.12 4.09
N LEU A 54 -2.10 -14.27 5.12
CA LEU A 54 -2.38 -14.69 6.50
C LEU A 54 -3.87 -15.06 6.68
N ARG A 55 -4.78 -14.34 6.02
CA ARG A 55 -6.21 -14.64 6.06
C ARG A 55 -6.55 -15.91 5.29
N ASP A 56 -6.06 -16.05 4.06
CA ASP A 56 -6.50 -17.08 3.14
C ASP A 56 -5.75 -18.40 3.33
N SER A 57 -4.46 -18.37 3.72
CA SER A 57 -3.65 -19.58 3.91
C SER A 57 -3.54 -20.02 5.37
N HIS A 58 -3.44 -19.08 6.31
CA HIS A 58 -3.21 -19.38 7.73
C HIS A 58 -4.47 -19.20 8.59
N GLY A 59 -5.59 -18.79 7.97
CA GLY A 59 -6.85 -18.58 8.68
C GLY A 59 -6.83 -17.41 9.68
N VAL A 60 -5.87 -16.49 9.61
CA VAL A 60 -5.81 -15.34 10.54
C VAL A 60 -6.68 -14.20 9.99
N PRO A 61 -7.87 -13.92 10.56
CA PRO A 61 -8.79 -12.95 9.97
C PRO A 61 -8.27 -11.51 10.07
N LEU A 62 -7.63 -11.17 11.20
CA LEU A 62 -7.08 -9.85 11.49
C LEU A 62 -5.81 -9.99 12.32
N VAL A 63 -4.67 -9.63 11.74
CA VAL A 63 -3.37 -9.63 12.44
C VAL A 63 -3.42 -8.80 13.72
N LYS A 64 -4.03 -7.61 13.66
CA LYS A 64 -4.16 -6.70 14.82
C LYS A 64 -4.91 -7.32 16.00
N VAL A 65 -5.83 -8.26 15.75
CA VAL A 65 -6.59 -8.92 16.82
C VAL A 65 -5.76 -9.99 17.51
N VAL A 66 -4.89 -10.66 16.77
CA VAL A 66 -4.04 -11.73 17.32
C VAL A 66 -2.80 -11.15 18.01
N THR A 67 -2.14 -10.17 17.40
CA THR A 67 -0.85 -9.65 17.90
C THR A 67 -0.95 -8.31 18.63
N GLY A 68 -2.11 -7.64 18.60
CA GLY A 68 -2.28 -6.29 19.12
C GLY A 68 -1.64 -5.18 18.26
N LYS A 69 -0.74 -5.54 17.34
CA LYS A 69 0.01 -4.62 16.47
C LYS A 69 -0.49 -4.68 15.03
N SER A 70 -0.33 -3.58 14.30
CA SER A 70 -0.52 -3.58 12.84
C SER A 70 0.69 -4.15 12.13
N ILE A 71 0.50 -4.68 10.91
CA ILE A 71 1.60 -5.17 10.06
C ILE A 71 2.70 -4.11 9.89
N ASN A 72 2.32 -2.85 9.71
CA ASN A 72 3.28 -1.75 9.60
C ASN A 72 4.10 -1.52 10.89
N GLN A 73 3.51 -1.75 12.07
CA GLN A 73 4.25 -1.67 13.34
C GLN A 73 5.23 -2.82 13.48
N ILE A 74 4.79 -4.06 13.20
CA ILE A 74 5.64 -5.25 13.24
C ILE A 74 6.86 -5.08 12.33
N LEU A 75 6.68 -4.55 11.12
CA LEU A 75 7.79 -4.32 10.19
C LEU A 75 8.75 -3.22 10.66
N LYS A 76 8.25 -2.17 11.31
CA LYS A 76 9.10 -1.12 11.89
C LYS A 76 9.91 -1.62 13.07
N GLU A 77 9.34 -2.47 13.92
CA GLU A 77 10.04 -3.08 15.07
C GLU A 77 11.16 -4.03 14.62
N ASN A 78 11.03 -4.61 13.41
CA ASN A 78 12.02 -5.52 12.82
C ASN A 78 12.98 -4.82 11.83
N ASP A 79 13.03 -3.48 11.82
CA ASP A 79 13.87 -2.66 10.93
C ASP A 79 13.67 -2.90 9.42
N ILE A 80 12.54 -3.51 9.02
CA ILE A 80 12.16 -3.68 7.61
C ILE A 80 11.42 -2.42 7.16
N VAL A 81 12.18 -1.35 6.94
CA VAL A 81 11.63 -0.05 6.55
C VAL A 81 11.68 0.12 5.04
N THR A 82 10.50 0.24 4.43
CA THR A 82 10.39 0.67 3.04
C THR A 82 10.57 2.19 2.94
N PRO A 83 11.38 2.71 1.99
CA PRO A 83 11.68 4.15 1.88
C PRO A 83 10.45 4.98 1.53
N LEU A 84 9.46 4.37 0.89
CA LEU A 84 8.20 5.01 0.51
C LEU A 84 7.02 4.15 0.96
N PRO A 85 5.90 4.76 1.39
CA PRO A 85 4.66 4.04 1.68
C PRO A 85 4.15 3.20 0.50
N GLU A 86 3.52 2.06 0.79
CA GLU A 86 3.00 1.11 -0.22
C GLU A 86 2.00 1.77 -1.20
N ASP A 87 1.11 2.62 -0.69
CA ASP A 87 0.11 3.32 -1.51
C ASP A 87 0.75 4.31 -2.49
N LEU A 88 1.76 5.05 -2.04
CA LEU A 88 2.51 6.01 -2.85
C LEU A 88 3.33 5.29 -3.92
N THR A 89 4.06 4.23 -3.55
CA THR A 89 4.86 3.43 -4.52
C THR A 89 3.98 2.84 -5.61
N ASN A 90 2.81 2.30 -5.26
CA ASN A 90 1.89 1.72 -6.24
C ASN A 90 1.34 2.76 -7.24
N LEU A 91 0.97 3.96 -6.77
CA LEU A 91 0.52 5.04 -7.67
C LEU A 91 1.64 5.52 -8.59
N VAL A 92 2.86 5.60 -8.06
CA VAL A 92 4.04 5.96 -8.83
C VAL A 92 4.35 4.93 -9.91
N LYS A 93 4.36 3.62 -9.58
CA LYS A 93 4.54 2.54 -10.57
C LYS A 93 3.52 2.64 -11.71
N LYS A 94 2.26 2.94 -11.36
CA LYS A 94 1.19 3.17 -12.35
C LYS A 94 1.46 4.40 -13.21
N ALA A 95 1.90 5.52 -12.63
CA ALA A 95 2.22 6.73 -13.37
C ALA A 95 3.40 6.53 -14.35
N LEU A 96 4.44 5.80 -13.93
CA LEU A 96 5.58 5.45 -14.79
C LEU A 96 5.15 4.57 -15.97
N THR A 97 4.28 3.60 -15.72
CA THR A 97 3.72 2.73 -16.78
C THR A 97 2.91 3.54 -17.79
N LEU A 98 2.07 4.47 -17.32
CA LEU A 98 1.30 5.35 -18.19
C LEU A 98 2.18 6.31 -19.00
N ARG A 99 3.26 6.83 -18.41
CA ARG A 99 4.23 7.66 -19.15
C ARG A 99 4.90 6.88 -20.27
N LYS A 100 5.39 5.67 -19.99
CA LYS A 100 5.99 4.79 -20.99
C LYS A 100 5.02 4.49 -22.14
N HIS A 101 3.74 4.27 -21.84
CA HIS A 101 2.71 4.08 -22.87
C HIS A 101 2.51 5.33 -23.76
N LEU A 102 2.46 6.50 -23.14
CA LEU A 102 2.26 7.78 -23.83
C LEU A 102 3.48 8.26 -24.61
N GLU A 103 4.68 7.74 -24.32
CA GLU A 103 5.90 7.96 -25.12
C GLU A 103 5.78 7.35 -26.53
N SER A 104 5.05 6.24 -26.69
CA SER A 104 4.77 5.68 -28.02
C SER A 104 3.43 6.18 -28.57
N ASN A 105 2.46 6.45 -27.71
CA ASN A 105 1.08 6.76 -28.08
C ASN A 105 0.67 8.19 -27.69
N HIS A 106 1.28 9.18 -28.34
CA HIS A 106 1.09 10.60 -27.98
C HIS A 106 -0.35 11.13 -28.16
N LYS A 107 -1.16 10.49 -29.00
CA LYS A 107 -2.54 10.92 -29.32
C LYS A 107 -3.60 10.33 -28.38
N ASP A 108 -3.21 9.47 -27.43
CA ASP A 108 -4.14 8.85 -26.48
C ASP A 108 -4.57 9.83 -25.37
N LEU A 109 -5.71 10.49 -25.60
CA LEU A 109 -6.27 11.49 -24.69
C LEU A 109 -6.80 10.88 -23.38
N ASP A 110 -7.32 9.64 -23.40
CA ASP A 110 -7.87 9.01 -22.20
C ASP A 110 -6.74 8.61 -21.25
N SER A 111 -5.67 8.01 -21.78
CA SER A 111 -4.47 7.71 -21.00
C SER A 111 -3.80 8.97 -20.45
N LYS A 112 -3.77 10.07 -21.21
CA LYS A 112 -3.27 11.37 -20.73
C LYS A 112 -4.08 11.89 -19.55
N LYS A 113 -5.42 11.81 -19.62
CA LYS A 113 -6.32 12.16 -18.51
C LYS A 113 -6.14 11.22 -17.31
N GLY A 114 -5.90 9.93 -17.56
CA GLY A 114 -5.58 8.93 -16.55
C GLY A 114 -4.27 9.23 -15.81
N LEU A 115 -3.23 9.66 -16.54
CA LEU A 115 -1.95 10.09 -15.98
C LEU A 115 -2.14 11.30 -15.05
N GLN A 116 -2.80 12.35 -15.53
CA GLN A 116 -3.09 13.56 -14.74
C GLN A 116 -3.84 13.25 -13.43
N ARG A 117 -4.84 12.37 -13.49
CA ARG A 117 -5.58 11.90 -12.30
C ARG A 117 -4.70 11.11 -11.34
N THR A 118 -3.75 10.34 -11.86
CA THR A 118 -2.82 9.54 -11.04
C THR A 118 -1.80 10.47 -10.36
N GLU A 119 -1.20 11.40 -11.09
CA GLU A 119 -0.30 12.43 -10.55
C GLU A 119 -1.01 13.29 -9.50
N SER A 120 -2.26 13.70 -9.74
CA SER A 120 -3.07 14.43 -8.75
C SER A 120 -3.24 13.67 -7.43
N LYS A 121 -3.41 12.35 -7.47
CA LYS A 121 -3.47 11.52 -6.24
C LYS A 121 -2.13 11.45 -5.53
N ILE A 122 -1.04 11.32 -6.30
CA ILE A 122 0.33 11.32 -5.77
C ILE A 122 0.59 12.61 -4.99
N TYR A 123 0.31 13.78 -5.59
CA TYR A 123 0.49 15.07 -4.91
C TYR A 123 -0.32 15.19 -3.62
N ARG A 124 -1.56 14.68 -3.61
CA ARG A 124 -2.40 14.68 -2.40
C ARG A 124 -1.81 13.78 -1.31
N LEU A 125 -1.32 12.59 -1.65
CA LEU A 125 -0.67 11.70 -0.69
C LEU A 125 0.63 12.28 -0.15
N ILE A 126 1.45 12.90 -1.01
CA ILE A 126 2.69 13.56 -0.58
C ILE A 126 2.36 14.67 0.44
N LYS A 127 1.37 15.52 0.15
CA LYS A 127 0.92 16.55 1.09
C LYS A 127 0.50 15.95 2.44
N TYR A 128 -0.26 14.85 2.41
CA TYR A 128 -0.68 14.14 3.61
C TYR A 128 0.51 13.59 4.40
N TYR A 129 1.43 12.87 3.76
CA TYR A 129 2.56 12.25 4.44
C TYR A 129 3.59 13.26 4.97
N LYS A 130 3.75 14.41 4.29
CA LYS A 130 4.51 15.56 4.83
C LYS A 130 3.88 16.08 6.13
N SER A 131 2.56 16.27 6.16
CA SER A 131 1.86 16.72 7.37
C SER A 131 1.97 15.72 8.53
N LYS A 132 2.09 14.43 8.23
CA LYS A 132 2.29 13.35 9.20
C LYS A 132 3.76 13.09 9.55
N LYS A 133 4.70 13.87 9.02
CA LYS A 133 6.16 13.71 9.21
C LYS A 133 6.68 12.31 8.84
N VAL A 134 6.01 11.64 7.90
CA VAL A 134 6.45 10.34 7.37
C VAL A 134 7.40 10.54 6.20
N LEU A 135 7.25 11.64 5.47
CA LEU A 135 8.15 12.07 4.39
C LEU A 135 8.81 13.39 4.75
N GLU A 136 10.02 13.56 4.23
CA GLU A 136 10.76 14.81 4.36
C GLU A 136 9.96 16.02 3.82
N PRO A 137 10.03 17.19 4.48
CA PRO A 137 9.33 18.41 4.03
C PRO A 137 9.67 18.79 2.59
N ASP A 138 10.92 18.54 2.17
CA ASP A 138 11.42 18.88 0.83
C ASP A 138 11.15 17.82 -0.23
N PHE A 139 10.51 16.71 0.13
CA PHE A 139 10.21 15.64 -0.83
C PHE A 139 9.33 16.15 -1.99
N LYS A 140 9.82 16.03 -3.23
CA LYS A 140 9.09 16.43 -4.45
C LYS A 140 8.94 15.25 -5.39
N TYR A 141 7.75 15.13 -5.99
CA TYR A 141 7.52 14.14 -7.03
C TYR A 141 8.18 14.60 -8.33
N ASP A 142 9.22 13.88 -8.73
CA ASP A 142 9.90 14.04 -10.01
C ASP A 142 9.92 12.67 -10.72
N PRO A 143 9.23 12.53 -11.88
CA PRO A 143 9.11 11.26 -12.60
C PRO A 143 10.44 10.59 -12.93
N VAL A 144 11.49 11.37 -13.21
CA VAL A 144 12.80 10.83 -13.61
C VAL A 144 13.52 10.29 -12.38
N LYS A 145 13.59 11.08 -11.30
CA LYS A 145 14.29 10.70 -10.06
C LYS A 145 13.62 9.52 -9.36
N ILE A 146 12.30 9.50 -9.37
CA ILE A 146 11.50 8.50 -8.67
C ILE A 146 11.57 7.12 -9.33
N ARG A 147 11.83 7.06 -10.64
CA ARG A 147 12.04 5.78 -11.34
C ARG A 147 13.14 4.95 -10.68
N THR A 148 14.25 5.59 -10.32
CA THR A 148 15.39 4.95 -9.65
C THR A 148 15.05 4.47 -8.24
N VAL A 149 14.22 5.22 -7.52
CA VAL A 149 13.81 4.88 -6.14
C VAL A 149 12.86 3.68 -6.10
N VAL A 150 12.01 3.54 -7.11
CA VAL A 150 10.94 2.51 -7.15
C VAL A 150 11.36 1.22 -7.85
N MET A 151 12.38 1.26 -8.71
CA MET A 151 12.95 0.08 -9.37
C MET A 151 14.09 -0.57 -8.55
N ARG A 152 14.44 0.00 -7.40
CA ARG A 152 15.30 -0.61 -6.38
C ARG A 152 14.49 -1.56 -5.52
#